data_AF-A0AAD6TWR6-F1
#
_entry.id   AF-A0AAD6TWR6-F1
#
_cell.length_a   1.000
_cell.length_b   1.000
_cell.length_c   1.000
_cell.angle_alpha   90.00
_cell.angle_beta   90.00
_cell.angle_gamma   90.00
#
_symmetry.space_group_name_H-M   'P 1'
#
loop_
_entity.id
_entity.type
_entity.pdbx_description
1 polymer ?
#
loop_
_entity_poly.entity_id
_entity_poly.type
_entity_poly.pdbx_seq_one_letter_code
_entity_poly.pdbx_strand_id
1 'polypeptide(L)'
;LSEQDRDNIRAFKLKLVSRMPRTAYNQMVYAFNHKMDLSSEWVMLHRIAILSCIEPVWYHCCIQSCAAFTGAFSDLAECPYCDEPRLSPTGKPRRMFCYLPLIPRLQGLFLNPKMIDRLLYRHNYTHVPGSISDVFDGEHYRNLRKQNVVVDGKMLPHKYFSGQFDICLGVCTDSYLLF
;
A
#
# COMPACT_ATOMS: atom_id res chain seq x y z
N LEU A 1 9.30 22.31 -3.01
CA LEU A 1 8.29 22.59 -1.97
C LEU A 1 8.48 24.01 -1.49
N SER A 2 7.46 24.84 -1.64
CA SER A 2 7.46 26.21 -1.09
C SER A 2 7.46 26.18 0.45
N GLU A 3 7.68 27.32 1.09
CA GLU A 3 7.55 27.44 2.55
C GLU A 3 6.12 27.15 3.01
N GLN A 4 5.14 27.70 2.30
CA GLN A 4 3.72 27.40 2.50
C GLN A 4 3.44 25.90 2.46
N ASP A 5 4.05 25.15 1.53
CA ASP A 5 3.85 23.70 1.44
C ASP A 5 4.35 22.99 2.69
N ARG A 6 5.49 23.42 3.23
CA ARG A 6 6.09 22.83 4.43
C ARG A 6 5.19 23.06 5.64
N ASP A 7 4.63 24.26 5.78
CA ASP A 7 3.73 24.59 6.88
C ASP A 7 2.42 23.83 6.79
N ASN A 8 1.87 23.72 5.58
CA ASN A 8 0.72 22.89 5.27
C ASN A 8 0.94 21.42 5.62
N ILE A 9 2.10 20.85 5.24
CA ILE A 9 2.47 19.47 5.60
C ILE A 9 2.60 19.30 7.11
N ARG A 10 3.20 20.28 7.82
CA ARG A 10 3.33 20.26 9.29
C ARG A 10 1.97 20.31 9.99
N ALA A 11 1.09 21.22 9.57
CA ALA A 11 -0.25 21.36 10.11
C ALA A 11 -1.09 20.09 9.88
N PHE A 12 -1.02 19.52 8.67
CA PHE A 12 -1.69 18.27 8.35
C PHE A 12 -1.16 17.09 9.16
N LYS A 13 0.17 16.97 9.33
CA LYS A 13 0.78 15.97 10.21
C LYS A 13 0.29 16.13 11.66
N LEU A 14 0.27 17.35 12.19
CA LEU A 14 -0.21 17.62 13.54
C LEU A 14 -1.65 17.13 13.70
N LYS A 15 -2.53 17.48 12.76
CA LYS A 15 -3.92 17.00 12.74
C LYS A 15 -4.01 15.48 12.81
N LEU A 16 -3.26 14.76 11.97
CA LEU A 16 -3.26 13.29 11.96
C LEU A 16 -2.77 12.69 13.28
N VAL A 17 -1.64 13.15 13.80
CA VAL A 17 -1.01 12.60 15.01
C VAL A 17 -1.84 12.89 16.26
N SER A 18 -2.47 14.08 16.33
CA SER A 18 -3.35 14.49 17.43
C SER A 18 -4.78 13.97 17.30
N ARG A 19 -5.13 13.30 16.19
CA ARG A 19 -6.51 12.89 15.86
C ARG A 19 -7.50 14.06 15.90
N MET A 20 -7.04 15.24 15.48
CA MET A 20 -7.83 16.46 15.51
C MET A 20 -9.05 16.34 14.57
N PRO A 21 -10.28 16.55 15.07
CA PRO A 21 -11.49 16.55 14.24
C PRO A 21 -11.39 17.58 13.10
N ARG A 22 -12.09 17.33 11.99
CA ARG A 22 -12.14 18.27 10.86
C ARG A 22 -12.64 19.65 11.27
N THR A 23 -13.61 19.71 12.18
CA THR A 23 -14.15 20.97 12.73
C THR A 23 -13.07 21.78 13.45
N ALA A 24 -12.31 21.16 14.35
CA ALA A 24 -11.22 21.80 15.07
C ALA A 24 -10.10 22.26 14.13
N TYR A 25 -9.75 21.46 13.12
CA TYR A 25 -8.76 21.86 12.12
C TYR A 25 -9.21 23.08 11.32
N ASN A 26 -10.48 23.12 10.88
CA ASN A 26 -11.02 24.27 10.17
C ASN A 26 -11.06 25.53 11.05
N GLN A 27 -11.39 25.39 12.34
CA GLN A 27 -11.33 26.49 13.30
C GLN A 27 -9.90 27.00 13.48
N MET A 28 -8.91 26.12 13.56
CA MET A 28 -7.50 26.51 13.61
C MET A 28 -7.08 27.26 12.35
N VAL A 29 -7.38 26.73 11.16
CA VAL A 29 -7.10 27.40 9.88
C VAL A 29 -7.72 28.79 9.84
N TYR A 30 -8.99 28.91 10.27
CA TYR A 30 -9.68 30.20 10.33
C TYR A 30 -9.04 31.17 11.33
N ALA A 31 -8.78 30.74 12.57
CA ALA A 31 -8.26 31.59 13.63
C ALA A 31 -6.86 32.14 13.33
N PHE A 32 -6.03 31.36 12.63
CA PHE A 32 -4.64 31.71 12.33
C PHE A 32 -4.41 32.20 10.89
N ASN A 33 -5.47 32.44 10.09
CA ASN A 33 -5.35 32.85 8.69
C ASN A 33 -4.54 34.15 8.48
N HIS A 34 -4.50 35.02 9.49
CA HIS A 34 -3.76 36.28 9.49
C HIS A 34 -2.26 36.10 9.71
N LYS A 35 -1.81 34.90 10.12
CA LYS A 35 -0.39 34.55 10.33
C LYS A 35 0.09 33.45 9.39
N MET A 36 -0.77 32.52 9.01
CA MET A 36 -0.42 31.34 8.23
C MET A 36 -1.47 31.08 7.15
N ASP A 37 -1.02 30.84 5.92
CA ASP A 37 -1.88 30.42 4.82
C ASP A 37 -1.96 28.89 4.76
N LEU A 38 -2.86 28.34 5.57
CA LEU A 38 -3.12 26.92 5.67
C LEU A 38 -4.30 26.50 4.79
N SER A 39 -4.06 25.44 4.01
CA SER A 39 -5.05 24.78 3.18
C SER A 39 -6.00 23.91 4.00
N SER A 40 -7.19 23.71 3.44
CA SER A 40 -8.16 22.77 4.00
C SER A 40 -7.64 21.33 3.99
N GLU A 41 -8.22 20.49 4.85
CA GLU A 41 -7.93 19.05 4.90
C GLU A 41 -8.07 18.38 3.53
N TRP A 42 -9.08 18.77 2.75
CA TRP A 42 -9.34 18.20 1.42
C TRP A 42 -8.22 18.52 0.43
N VAL A 43 -7.78 19.78 0.37
CA VAL A 43 -6.65 20.19 -0.48
C VAL A 43 -5.39 19.46 -0.06
N MET A 44 -5.15 19.32 1.24
CA MET A 44 -3.97 18.63 1.76
C MET A 44 -3.95 17.14 1.44
N LEU A 45 -5.09 16.45 1.53
CA LEU A 45 -5.20 15.04 1.14
C LEU A 45 -4.83 14.85 -0.33
N HIS A 46 -5.37 15.67 -1.23
CA HIS A 46 -5.07 15.59 -2.66
C HIS A 46 -3.59 15.93 -2.93
N ARG A 47 -3.07 16.96 -2.28
CA ARG A 47 -1.68 17.38 -2.46
C ARG A 47 -0.68 16.34 -1.96
N ILE A 48 -0.97 15.67 -0.85
CA ILE A 48 -0.14 14.58 -0.34
C ILE A 48 -0.20 13.35 -1.25
N ALA A 49 -1.36 13.03 -1.83
CA ALA A 49 -1.48 11.98 -2.83
C ALA A 49 -0.53 12.23 -4.01
N ILE A 50 -0.54 13.46 -4.56
CA ILE A 50 0.38 13.88 -5.64
C ILE A 50 1.84 13.78 -5.19
N LEU A 51 2.19 14.34 -4.03
CA LEU A 51 3.57 14.36 -3.54
C LEU A 51 4.12 12.97 -3.19
N SER A 52 3.25 12.04 -2.80
CA SER A 52 3.61 10.66 -2.51
C SER A 52 3.55 9.76 -3.74
N CYS A 53 3.04 10.25 -4.87
CA CYS A 53 2.69 9.45 -6.04
C CYS A 53 1.77 8.26 -5.69
N ILE A 54 0.93 8.40 -4.66
CA ILE A 54 -0.04 7.38 -4.23
C ILE A 54 -1.41 7.87 -4.64
N GLU A 55 -1.87 7.41 -5.81
CA GLU A 55 -3.22 7.62 -6.27
C GLU A 55 -4.04 6.33 -6.09
N PRO A 56 -5.21 6.38 -5.45
CA PRO A 56 -6.09 5.22 -5.34
C PRO A 56 -6.57 4.76 -6.71
N VAL A 57 -6.48 3.45 -6.96
CA VAL A 57 -7.01 2.80 -8.16
C VAL A 57 -8.28 2.05 -7.79
N TRP A 58 -9.34 2.28 -8.54
CA TRP A 58 -10.62 1.61 -8.32
C TRP A 58 -10.81 0.47 -9.30
N TYR A 59 -11.03 -0.73 -8.77
CA TYR A 59 -11.33 -1.92 -9.57
C TYR A 59 -12.78 -2.34 -9.40
N HIS A 60 -13.44 -2.73 -10.48
CA HIS A 60 -14.76 -3.34 -10.39
C HIS A 60 -14.60 -4.75 -9.84
N CYS A 61 -15.52 -5.18 -8.98
CA CYS A 61 -15.51 -6.51 -8.40
C CYS A 61 -16.88 -7.16 -8.54
N CYS A 62 -16.91 -8.48 -8.50
CA CYS A 62 -18.17 -9.22 -8.37
C CYS A 62 -18.85 -8.82 -7.05
N ILE A 63 -20.17 -8.73 -7.04
CA ILE A 63 -20.93 -8.38 -5.84
C ILE A 63 -20.70 -9.37 -4.68
N GLN A 64 -20.49 -10.65 -5.03
CA GLN A 64 -20.16 -11.74 -4.10
C GLN A 64 -18.64 -11.88 -3.83
N SER A 65 -17.83 -10.93 -4.31
CA SER A 65 -16.36 -10.89 -4.19
C SER A 65 -15.62 -12.11 -4.73
N CYS A 66 -16.20 -12.88 -5.65
CA CYS A 66 -15.53 -14.03 -6.26
C CYS A 66 -14.30 -13.62 -7.09
N ALA A 67 -14.36 -12.45 -7.74
CA ALA A 67 -13.29 -11.96 -8.60
C ALA A 67 -13.27 -10.43 -8.69
N ALA A 68 -12.09 -9.88 -8.95
CA ALA A 68 -11.91 -8.53 -9.46
C ALA A 68 -11.87 -8.56 -11.01
N PHE A 69 -12.54 -7.61 -11.66
CA PHE A 69 -12.56 -7.49 -13.11
C PHE A 69 -11.32 -6.72 -13.59
N THR A 70 -10.17 -7.39 -13.53
CA THR A 70 -8.85 -6.87 -13.90
C THR A 70 -8.09 -7.89 -14.75
N GLY A 71 -7.03 -7.45 -15.45
CA GLY A 71 -6.21 -8.35 -16.28
C GLY A 71 -7.06 -9.14 -17.28
N ALA A 72 -6.99 -10.47 -17.23
CA ALA A 72 -7.76 -11.35 -18.10
C ALA A 72 -9.29 -11.22 -17.95
N PHE A 73 -9.78 -10.64 -16.85
CA PHE A 73 -11.21 -10.43 -16.59
C PHE A 73 -11.67 -9.00 -16.87
N SER A 74 -10.83 -8.15 -17.47
CA SER A 74 -11.13 -6.72 -17.67
C SER A 74 -12.37 -6.48 -18.53
N ASP A 75 -12.63 -7.36 -19.49
CA ASP A 75 -13.65 -7.18 -20.52
C ASP A 75 -14.91 -8.02 -20.26
N LEU A 76 -14.92 -8.80 -19.17
CA LEU A 76 -16.07 -9.62 -18.80
C LEU A 76 -17.22 -8.74 -18.29
N ALA A 77 -18.43 -9.04 -18.76
CA ALA A 77 -19.68 -8.43 -18.31
C ALA A 77 -20.28 -9.13 -17.09
N GLU A 78 -19.94 -10.40 -16.88
CA GLU A 78 -20.46 -11.28 -15.83
C GLU A 78 -19.30 -11.97 -15.10
N CYS A 79 -19.52 -12.36 -13.85
CA CYS A 79 -18.52 -13.04 -13.06
C CYS A 79 -18.32 -14.48 -13.57
N PRO A 80 -17.09 -14.93 -13.88
CA PRO A 80 -16.84 -16.28 -14.41
C PRO A 80 -17.07 -17.42 -13.40
N TYR A 81 -17.44 -17.09 -12.15
CA TYR A 81 -17.60 -18.06 -11.06
C TYR A 81 -19.03 -18.17 -10.52
N CYS A 82 -19.85 -17.12 -10.67
CA CYS A 82 -21.21 -17.08 -10.12
C CYS A 82 -22.22 -16.41 -11.05
N ASP A 83 -21.80 -16.06 -12.27
CA ASP A 83 -22.62 -15.47 -13.34
C ASP A 83 -23.30 -14.14 -12.98
N GLU A 84 -22.99 -13.57 -11.82
CA GLU A 84 -23.51 -12.27 -11.41
C GLU A 84 -23.02 -11.17 -12.36
N PRO A 85 -23.91 -10.27 -12.83
CA PRO A 85 -23.51 -9.18 -13.70
C PRO A 85 -22.57 -8.23 -12.97
N ARG A 86 -21.55 -7.75 -13.67
CA ARG A 86 -20.58 -6.75 -13.18
C ARG A 86 -21.23 -5.41 -12.89
N LEU A 87 -22.16 -5.00 -13.77
CA LEU A 87 -22.83 -3.71 -13.74
C LEU A 87 -24.27 -3.86 -13.26
N SER A 88 -24.79 -2.82 -12.64
CA SER A 88 -26.22 -2.68 -12.34
C SER A 88 -27.01 -2.40 -13.63
N PRO A 89 -28.34 -2.50 -13.61
CA PRO A 89 -29.19 -2.04 -14.72
C PRO A 89 -28.96 -0.57 -15.12
N THR A 90 -28.41 0.25 -14.21
CA THR A 90 -28.04 1.65 -14.45
C THR A 90 -26.63 1.84 -15.04
N GLY A 91 -25.93 0.75 -15.38
CA GLY A 91 -24.59 0.77 -15.97
C GLY A 91 -23.46 1.06 -14.98
N LYS A 92 -23.73 1.12 -13.67
CA LYS A 92 -22.71 1.37 -12.65
C LYS A 92 -22.12 0.06 -12.13
N PRO A 93 -20.85 0.02 -11.72
CA PRO A 93 -20.27 -1.16 -11.08
C PRO A 93 -21.05 -1.52 -9.81
N ARG A 94 -21.41 -2.79 -9.65
CA ARG A 94 -22.15 -3.24 -8.46
C ARG A 94 -21.29 -3.27 -7.21
N ARG A 95 -19.98 -3.45 -7.36
CA ARG A 95 -18.98 -3.37 -6.29
C ARG A 95 -17.68 -2.81 -6.83
N MET A 96 -16.99 -2.04 -6.00
CA MET A 96 -15.67 -1.50 -6.30
C MET A 96 -14.70 -1.73 -5.15
N PHE A 97 -13.47 -2.10 -5.47
CA PHE A 97 -12.36 -2.23 -4.53
C PHE A 97 -11.37 -1.07 -4.74
N CYS A 98 -10.99 -0.43 -3.65
CA CYS A 98 -10.00 0.64 -3.64
C CYS A 98 -8.60 0.07 -3.37
N TYR A 99 -7.74 0.08 -4.39
CA TYR A 99 -6.36 -0.38 -4.31
C TYR A 99 -5.41 0.81 -4.15
N LEU A 100 -4.49 0.72 -3.19
CA LEU A 100 -3.37 1.65 -3.07
C LEU A 100 -2.12 1.00 -3.70
N PRO A 101 -1.59 1.56 -4.80
CA PRO A 101 -0.44 1.00 -5.52
C PRO A 101 0.74 0.68 -4.61
N LEU A 102 1.23 -0.56 -4.72
CA LEU A 102 2.32 -1.06 -3.89
C LEU A 102 3.68 -0.47 -4.29
N ILE A 103 3.95 -0.35 -5.59
CA ILE A 103 5.24 0.09 -6.13
C ILE A 103 5.69 1.46 -5.59
N PRO A 104 4.90 2.55 -5.69
CA PRO A 104 5.33 3.85 -5.18
C PRO A 104 5.55 3.86 -3.66
N ARG A 105 4.82 3.01 -2.93
CA ARG A 105 5.04 2.83 -1.49
C ARG A 105 6.39 2.19 -1.21
N LEU A 106 6.74 1.14 -1.94
CA LEU A 106 8.06 0.49 -1.82
C LEU A 106 9.18 1.46 -2.18
N GLN A 107 9.04 2.22 -3.26
CA GLN A 107 10.00 3.28 -3.63
C GLN A 107 10.16 4.29 -2.49
N GLY A 108 9.05 4.74 -1.89
CA GLY A 108 9.06 5.66 -0.74
C GLY A 108 9.83 5.13 0.47
N LEU A 109 9.82 3.82 0.72
CA LEU A 109 10.61 3.21 1.81
C LEU A 109 12.12 3.38 1.57
N PHE A 110 12.57 3.38 0.31
CA PHE A 110 13.98 3.57 -0.06
C PHE A 110 14.40 5.04 -0.24
N LEU A 111 13.49 6.01 -0.03
CA LEU A 111 13.82 7.44 -0.03
C LEU A 111 14.19 7.98 1.36
N ASN A 112 14.07 7.17 2.40
CA ASN A 112 14.34 7.57 3.78
C ASN A 112 15.51 6.76 4.37
N PRO A 113 16.67 7.37 4.66
CA PRO A 113 17.83 6.65 5.22
C PRO A 113 17.54 5.85 6.48
N LYS A 114 16.70 6.39 7.39
CA LYS A 114 16.29 5.68 8.61
C LYS A 114 15.42 4.46 8.31
N MET A 115 14.66 4.50 7.22
CA MET A 115 13.84 3.38 6.80
C MET A 115 14.69 2.32 6.10
N ILE A 116 15.63 2.73 5.25
CA ILE A 116 16.61 1.82 4.62
C ILE A 116 17.33 1.00 5.70
N ASP A 117 17.82 1.65 6.75
CA ASP A 117 18.47 0.98 7.90
C ASP A 117 17.55 -0.07 8.54
N ARG A 118 16.27 0.25 8.76
CA ARG A 118 15.29 -0.71 9.29
C ARG A 118 15.00 -1.86 8.33
N LEU A 119 14.99 -1.63 7.03
CA LEU A 119 14.75 -2.69 6.03
C LEU A 119 15.89 -3.71 5.98
N LEU A 120 17.09 -3.34 6.43
CA LEU A 120 18.23 -4.26 6.56
C LEU A 120 18.02 -5.30 7.67
N TYR A 121 16.98 -5.18 8.51
CA TYR A 121 16.68 -6.15 9.57
C TYR A 121 16.71 -7.60 9.06
N ARG A 122 16.03 -7.90 7.95
CA ARG A 122 16.04 -9.24 7.35
C ARG A 122 17.43 -9.71 6.94
N HIS A 123 18.22 -8.82 6.33
CA HIS A 123 19.56 -9.14 5.87
C HIS A 123 20.51 -9.43 7.06
N ASN A 124 20.37 -8.67 8.13
CA ASN A 124 21.18 -8.79 9.35
C ASN A 124 20.66 -9.87 10.31
N TYR A 125 19.46 -10.40 10.09
CA TYR A 125 18.86 -11.41 10.94
C TYR A 125 19.64 -12.73 10.89
N THR A 126 20.01 -13.25 12.06
CA THR A 126 20.71 -14.52 12.20
C THR A 126 19.83 -15.53 12.92
N HIS A 127 19.48 -16.60 12.21
CA HIS A 127 18.69 -17.70 12.78
C HIS A 127 19.49 -18.48 13.83
N VAL A 128 18.86 -18.75 14.97
CA VAL A 128 19.41 -19.58 16.05
C VAL A 128 18.74 -20.96 16.02
N PRO A 129 19.51 -22.06 15.82
CA PRO A 129 18.95 -23.41 15.81
C PRO A 129 18.17 -23.73 17.10
N GLY A 130 16.98 -24.32 16.92
CA GLY A 130 16.12 -24.71 18.04
C GLY A 130 15.22 -23.59 18.58
N SER A 131 15.25 -22.39 18.00
CA SER A 131 14.36 -21.27 18.34
C SER A 131 13.60 -20.78 17.11
N ILE A 132 12.37 -20.33 17.32
CA ILE A 132 11.59 -19.58 16.33
C ILE A 132 11.27 -18.23 16.99
N SER A 133 11.96 -17.19 16.54
CA SER A 133 11.80 -15.81 17.01
C SER A 133 11.26 -14.89 15.91
N ASP A 134 11.43 -15.26 14.64
CA ASP A 134 10.94 -14.51 13.49
C ASP A 134 10.47 -15.45 12.36
N VAL A 135 9.75 -14.91 11.38
CA VAL A 135 9.37 -15.62 10.15
C VAL A 135 10.58 -16.13 9.36
N PHE A 136 11.74 -15.48 9.51
CA PHE A 136 12.99 -15.89 8.86
C PHE A 136 13.59 -17.19 9.42
N ASP A 137 13.12 -17.67 10.58
CA ASP A 137 13.49 -18.98 11.12
C ASP A 137 12.74 -20.12 10.44
N GLY A 138 11.63 -19.81 9.76
CA GLY A 138 10.79 -20.78 9.06
C GLY A 138 11.60 -21.61 8.07
N GLU A 139 11.37 -22.92 8.07
CA GLU A 139 12.02 -23.85 7.15
C GLU A 139 11.80 -23.44 5.68
N HIS A 140 10.57 -23.02 5.34
CA HIS A 140 10.23 -22.57 4.00
C HIS A 140 11.12 -21.40 3.53
N TYR A 141 11.23 -20.34 4.34
CA TYR A 141 12.08 -19.20 4.02
C TYR A 141 13.56 -19.59 3.87
N ARG A 142 14.07 -20.44 4.77
CA ARG A 142 15.47 -20.92 4.71
C ARG A 142 15.74 -21.81 3.51
N ASN A 143 14.75 -22.57 3.05
CA ASN A 143 14.85 -23.37 1.82
C ASN A 143 14.83 -22.48 0.57
N LEU A 144 13.96 -21.46 0.51
CA LEU A 144 13.94 -20.49 -0.59
C LEU A 144 15.30 -19.82 -0.79
N ARG A 145 15.97 -19.40 0.30
CA ARG A 145 17.31 -18.78 0.23
C ARG A 145 18.38 -19.62 -0.48
N LYS A 146 18.17 -20.93 -0.60
CA LYS A 146 19.11 -21.86 -1.28
C LYS A 146 18.79 -21.99 -2.77
N GLN A 147 17.60 -21.59 -3.21
CA GLN A 147 17.07 -21.75 -4.56
C GLN A 147 17.24 -20.49 -5.40
N ASN A 148 17.37 -20.67 -6.71
CA ASN A 148 17.32 -19.59 -7.69
C ASN A 148 15.89 -19.07 -7.85
N VAL A 149 15.74 -17.76 -8.09
CA VAL A 149 14.43 -17.16 -8.36
C VAL A 149 13.89 -17.69 -9.69
N VAL A 150 12.61 -18.07 -9.71
CA VAL A 150 11.90 -18.48 -10.92
C VAL A 150 10.73 -17.53 -11.19
N VAL A 151 10.69 -16.94 -12.37
CA VAL A 151 9.61 -16.04 -12.83
C VAL A 151 9.10 -16.55 -14.17
N ASP A 152 7.80 -16.82 -14.28
CA ASP A 152 7.16 -17.34 -15.49
C ASP A 152 7.89 -18.57 -16.09
N GLY A 153 8.34 -19.47 -15.21
CA GLY A 153 9.09 -20.68 -15.57
C GLY A 153 10.56 -20.46 -15.95
N LYS A 154 11.05 -19.21 -15.97
CA LYS A 154 12.45 -18.89 -16.27
C LYS A 154 13.26 -18.73 -14.98
N MET A 155 14.36 -19.46 -14.88
CA MET A 155 15.29 -19.37 -13.76
C MET A 155 16.22 -18.16 -13.92
N LEU A 156 16.32 -17.35 -12.87
CA LEU A 156 17.18 -16.18 -12.79
C LEU A 156 18.54 -16.53 -12.15
N PRO A 157 19.61 -15.77 -12.45
CA PRO A 157 20.97 -16.10 -11.98
C PRO A 157 21.20 -15.89 -10.48
N HIS A 158 20.24 -15.27 -9.77
CA HIS A 158 20.35 -14.98 -8.35
C HIS A 158 19.38 -15.82 -7.51
N LYS A 159 19.71 -15.99 -6.23
CA LYS A 159 18.88 -16.74 -5.26
C LYS A 159 17.84 -15.83 -4.62
N TYR A 160 16.76 -16.43 -4.11
CA TYR A 160 15.77 -15.69 -3.31
C TYR A 160 16.44 -15.00 -2.12
N PHE A 161 16.11 -13.74 -1.89
CA PHE A 161 16.56 -12.95 -0.75
C PHE A 161 18.09 -12.79 -0.64
N SER A 162 18.79 -12.89 -1.77
CA SER A 162 20.26 -12.77 -1.86
C SER A 162 20.75 -11.31 -1.82
N GLY A 163 19.93 -10.36 -2.22
CA GLY A 163 20.21 -8.93 -2.09
C GLY A 163 19.99 -8.45 -0.67
N GLN A 164 20.80 -7.48 -0.21
CA GLN A 164 20.60 -6.86 1.11
C GLN A 164 19.28 -6.09 1.21
N PHE A 165 18.79 -5.56 0.09
CA PHE A 165 17.55 -4.78 0.00
C PHE A 165 16.33 -5.60 -0.45
N ASP A 166 16.46 -6.93 -0.56
CA ASP A 166 15.33 -7.78 -0.88
C ASP A 166 14.31 -7.71 0.26
N ILE A 167 13.03 -7.60 -0.08
CA ILE A 167 11.92 -7.51 0.87
C ILE A 167 11.13 -8.82 0.81
N CYS A 168 10.91 -9.43 1.98
CA CYS A 168 10.00 -10.56 2.12
C CYS A 168 8.60 -10.04 2.45
N LEU A 169 7.64 -10.21 1.53
CA LEU A 169 6.24 -9.85 1.74
C LEU A 169 5.43 -11.11 2.04
N GLY A 170 4.78 -11.12 3.20
CA GLY A 170 3.78 -12.12 3.57
C GLY A 170 2.38 -11.55 3.41
N VAL A 171 1.46 -12.34 2.84
CA VAL A 171 0.03 -12.00 2.78
C VAL A 171 -0.71 -13.04 3.60
N CYS A 172 -1.39 -12.57 4.65
CA CYS A 172 -2.31 -13.38 5.44
C CYS A 172 -3.70 -12.76 5.28
N THR A 173 -4.62 -13.52 4.72
CA THR A 173 -6.02 -13.11 4.57
C THR A 173 -6.87 -14.09 5.35
N ASP A 174 -7.77 -13.59 6.19
CA ASP A 174 -8.92 -14.42 6.55
C ASP A 174 -9.77 -14.62 5.29
N SER A 175 -10.62 -15.64 5.28
CA SER A 175 -11.50 -15.93 4.14
C SER A 175 -12.58 -14.86 3.92
N TYR A 176 -12.50 -13.71 4.61
CA TYR A 176 -13.44 -12.62 4.47
C TYR A 176 -13.01 -11.68 3.35
N LEU A 177 -13.66 -11.85 2.19
CA LEU A 177 -13.79 -10.92 1.07
C LEU A 177 -12.60 -9.95 0.90
N LEU A 178 -11.57 -10.41 0.19
CA LEU A 178 -10.38 -9.62 -0.17
C LEU A 178 -10.72 -8.41 -1.06
N PHE A 179 -11.91 -8.44 -1.70
CA PHE A 179 -12.47 -7.41 -2.57
C PHE A 179 -13.89 -7.04 -2.15
#